data_AF-A0A3G2CJI2-F1
#
_entry.id   AF-A0A3G2CJI2-F1
#
_cell.length_a   1.000
_cell.length_b   1.000
_cell.length_c   1.000
_cell.angle_alpha   90.00
_cell.angle_beta   90.00
_cell.angle_gamma   90.00
#
_symmetry.space_group_name_H-M   'P 1'
#
loop_
_entity.id
_entity.type
_entity.pdbx_description
1 polymer ?
#
loop_
_entity_poly.entity_id
_entity_poly.type
_entity_poly.pdbx_seq_one_letter_code
_entity_poly.pdbx_strand_id
1 'polypeptide(L)'
;YVEEAEDRSWREALNLAIRLGHEAIADVLLANIKFDFRQVHEALLVAVDTNQPAVVRRLLARLEREKGRKVDTRSFSLAFFDSSIDGSRFAPGVTPLTPACQKDLYEVAQLLMDQGHTIARPHPVSCACLECSNARRYDLLKFSLSRINTYRGIASRAHLSLASEDAMLA
;
A
#
# COMPACT_ATOMS: atom_id res chain seq x y z
N TYR A 1 -19.23 -17.41 7.43
CA TYR A 1 -18.46 -18.60 7.83
C TYR A 1 -17.82 -19.35 6.67
N VAL A 2 -18.56 -19.96 5.73
CA VAL A 2 -17.91 -20.69 4.60
C VAL A 2 -17.29 -19.73 3.57
N GLU A 3 -18.04 -18.72 3.13
CA GLU A 3 -17.54 -17.70 2.17
C GLU A 3 -16.32 -16.93 2.71
N GLU A 4 -16.34 -16.51 3.99
CA GLU A 4 -15.20 -15.81 4.63
C GLU A 4 -13.95 -16.69 4.82
N ALA A 5 -14.10 -18.01 4.82
CA ALA A 5 -12.97 -18.95 4.89
C ALA A 5 -12.36 -19.19 3.50
N GLU A 6 -13.22 -19.26 2.47
CA GLU A 6 -12.78 -19.31 1.07
C GLU A 6 -12.08 -18.02 0.67
N ASP A 7 -12.62 -16.85 1.02
CA ASP A 7 -12.02 -15.54 0.73
C ASP A 7 -10.63 -15.38 1.36
N ARG A 8 -10.45 -15.87 2.59
CA ARG A 8 -9.13 -15.92 3.24
C ARG A 8 -8.16 -16.81 2.48
N SER A 9 -8.63 -17.96 2.01
CA SER A 9 -7.81 -18.93 1.29
C SER A 9 -7.35 -18.40 -0.08
N TRP A 10 -8.22 -17.69 -0.79
CA TRP A 10 -7.88 -17.06 -2.08
C TRP A 10 -6.93 -15.88 -1.94
N ARG A 11 -7.13 -15.05 -0.91
CA ARG A 11 -6.20 -13.97 -0.56
C ARG A 11 -4.81 -14.52 -0.28
N GLU A 12 -4.73 -15.58 0.51
CA GLU A 12 -3.45 -16.20 0.88
C GLU A 12 -2.79 -16.90 -0.31
N ALA A 13 -3.57 -17.57 -1.16
CA ALA A 13 -3.09 -18.15 -2.42
C ALA A 13 -2.50 -17.09 -3.36
N LEU A 14 -3.16 -15.93 -3.52
CA LEU A 14 -2.65 -14.82 -4.31
C LEU A 14 -1.35 -14.26 -3.72
N ASN A 15 -1.33 -14.00 -2.41
CA ASN A 15 -0.14 -13.51 -1.74
C ASN A 15 1.04 -14.50 -1.86
N LEU A 16 0.78 -15.80 -1.78
CA LEU A 16 1.81 -16.83 -1.97
C LEU A 16 2.31 -16.88 -3.42
N ALA A 17 1.42 -16.82 -4.40
CA ALA A 17 1.80 -16.79 -5.82
C ALA A 17 2.71 -15.60 -6.13
N ILE A 18 2.37 -14.42 -5.62
CA ILE A 18 3.22 -13.22 -5.74
C ILE A 18 4.53 -13.44 -5.00
N ARG A 19 4.53 -13.92 -3.76
CA ARG A 19 5.78 -14.12 -3.00
C ARG A 19 6.77 -15.07 -3.67
N LEU A 20 6.25 -16.08 -4.36
CA LEU A 20 7.05 -17.06 -5.09
C LEU A 20 7.44 -16.61 -6.51
N GLY A 21 6.92 -15.47 -6.99
CA GLY A 21 7.17 -14.97 -8.34
C GLY A 21 6.43 -15.74 -9.43
N HIS A 22 5.37 -16.48 -9.08
CA HIS A 22 4.56 -17.23 -10.03
C HIS A 22 3.55 -16.31 -10.72
N GLU A 23 4.05 -15.45 -11.62
CA GLU A 23 3.27 -14.43 -12.33
C GLU A 23 2.03 -14.99 -13.03
N ALA A 24 2.18 -16.10 -13.75
CA ALA A 24 1.07 -16.72 -14.47
C ALA A 24 -0.06 -17.19 -13.53
N ILE A 25 0.28 -17.68 -12.34
CA ILE A 25 -0.71 -18.10 -11.34
C ILE A 25 -1.42 -16.88 -10.77
N ALA A 26 -0.66 -15.82 -10.44
CA ALA A 26 -1.24 -14.57 -9.96
C ALA A 26 -2.22 -13.98 -11.00
N ASP A 27 -1.89 -14.05 -12.29
CA ASP A 27 -2.76 -13.55 -13.36
C ASP A 27 -4.05 -14.37 -13.50
N VAL A 28 -3.95 -15.70 -13.43
CA VAL A 28 -5.12 -16.59 -13.45
C VAL A 28 -6.02 -16.33 -12.24
N LEU A 29 -5.44 -16.12 -11.04
CA LEU A 29 -6.20 -15.80 -9.85
C LEU A 29 -6.91 -14.44 -10.00
N LEU A 30 -6.20 -13.40 -10.45
CA LEU A 30 -6.75 -12.05 -10.65
C LEU A 30 -7.80 -11.97 -11.77
N ALA A 31 -7.79 -12.92 -12.71
CA ALA A 31 -8.78 -13.00 -13.79
C ALA A 31 -10.06 -13.72 -13.37
N ASN A 32 -9.94 -14.81 -12.59
CA ASN A 32 -11.05 -15.71 -12.29
C ASN A 32 -11.73 -15.43 -10.94
N ILE A 33 -11.02 -14.79 -10.01
CA ILE A 33 -11.52 -14.52 -8.66
C ILE A 33 -11.78 -13.03 -8.51
N LYS A 34 -12.91 -12.68 -7.89
CA LYS A 34 -13.19 -11.30 -7.49
C LYS A 34 -12.48 -11.03 -6.17
N PHE A 35 -11.52 -10.12 -6.21
CA PHE A 35 -10.86 -9.63 -5.01
C PHE A 35 -11.46 -8.28 -4.64
N ASP A 36 -11.70 -8.09 -3.35
CA ASP A 36 -12.04 -6.79 -2.82
C ASP A 36 -10.83 -5.86 -2.87
N PHE A 37 -11.10 -4.56 -2.91
CA PHE A 37 -10.08 -3.51 -2.90
C PHE A 37 -8.96 -3.74 -1.87
N ARG A 38 -9.33 -4.20 -0.66
CA ARG A 38 -8.39 -4.47 0.44
C ARG A 38 -7.43 -5.62 0.14
N GLN A 39 -7.93 -6.68 -0.49
CA GLN A 39 -7.13 -7.85 -0.86
C GLN A 39 -6.16 -7.49 -1.99
N VAL A 40 -6.62 -6.70 -2.97
CA VAL A 40 -5.75 -6.18 -4.05
C VAL A 40 -4.68 -5.24 -3.50
N HIS A 41 -5.01 -4.38 -2.54
CA HIS A 41 -4.04 -3.50 -1.88
C HIS A 41 -2.97 -4.27 -1.11
N GLU A 42 -3.34 -5.30 -0.37
CA GLU A 42 -2.33 -6.13 0.31
C GLU A 42 -1.46 -6.87 -0.71
N ALA A 43 -2.05 -7.45 -1.76
CA ALA A 43 -1.30 -8.09 -2.84
C ALA A 43 -0.30 -7.11 -3.48
N LEU A 44 -0.69 -5.84 -3.63
CA LEU A 44 0.19 -4.77 -4.11
C LEU A 44 1.34 -4.50 -3.15
N LEU A 45 1.09 -4.42 -1.84
CA LEU A 45 2.14 -4.28 -0.82
C LEU A 45 3.11 -5.47 -0.85
N VAL A 46 2.61 -6.70 -1.05
CA VAL A 46 3.45 -7.90 -1.20
C VAL A 46 4.28 -7.85 -2.49
N ALA A 47 3.70 -7.41 -3.60
CA ALA A 47 4.41 -7.28 -4.88
C ALA A 47 5.53 -6.22 -4.81
N VAL A 48 5.29 -5.10 -4.12
CA VAL A 48 6.31 -4.08 -3.85
C VAL A 48 7.38 -4.64 -2.93
N ASP A 49 7.00 -5.34 -1.86
CA ASP A 49 7.94 -5.94 -0.90
C ASP A 49 8.89 -6.94 -1.58
N THR A 50 8.40 -7.65 -2.59
CA THR A 50 9.16 -8.63 -3.38
C THR A 50 9.79 -8.10 -4.65
N ASN A 51 9.69 -6.79 -4.92
CA ASN A 51 10.24 -6.12 -6.10
C ASN A 51 9.83 -6.75 -7.44
N GLN A 52 8.53 -6.94 -7.65
CA GLN A 52 7.98 -7.48 -8.89
C GLN A 52 7.23 -6.40 -9.70
N PRO A 53 7.94 -5.57 -10.50
CA PRO A 53 7.32 -4.45 -11.21
C PRO A 53 6.24 -4.89 -12.21
N ALA A 54 6.39 -6.07 -12.82
CA ALA A 54 5.39 -6.62 -13.75
C ALA A 54 4.05 -6.90 -13.04
N VAL A 55 4.09 -7.54 -11.87
CA VAL A 55 2.90 -7.79 -11.03
C VAL A 55 2.31 -6.48 -10.53
N VAL A 56 3.15 -5.52 -10.09
CA VAL A 56 2.71 -4.18 -9.66
C VAL A 56 1.93 -3.48 -10.77
N ARG A 57 2.44 -3.46 -12.01
CA ARG A 57 1.74 -2.87 -13.16
C ARG A 57 0.37 -3.51 -13.40
N ARG A 58 0.26 -4.83 -13.31
CA ARG A 58 -1.00 -5.56 -13.52
C ARG A 58 -2.02 -5.28 -12.41
N LEU A 59 -1.58 -5.24 -11.16
CA LEU A 59 -2.43 -4.87 -10.02
C LEU A 59 -2.91 -3.42 -10.12
N LEU A 60 -2.04 -2.48 -10.48
CA LEU A 60 -2.42 -1.08 -10.70
C LEU A 60 -3.43 -0.95 -11.86
N ALA A 61 -3.20 -1.62 -12.99
CA ALA A 61 -4.14 -1.62 -14.12
C ALA A 61 -5.51 -2.22 -13.75
N ARG A 62 -5.55 -3.18 -12.82
CA ARG A 62 -6.80 -3.70 -12.25
C ARG A 62 -7.51 -2.64 -11.41
N LEU A 63 -6.78 -1.98 -10.52
CA LEU A 63 -7.31 -0.92 -9.67
C LEU A 63 -7.85 0.26 -10.50
N GLU A 64 -7.18 0.65 -11.59
CA GLU A 64 -7.66 1.69 -12.51
C GLU A 64 -8.98 1.32 -13.19
N ARG A 65 -9.13 0.06 -13.63
CA ARG A 65 -10.41 -0.44 -14.19
C ARG A 65 -11.55 -0.41 -13.17
N GLU A 66 -11.24 -0.61 -11.89
CA GLU A 66 -12.22 -0.60 -10.80
C GLU A 66 -12.47 0.82 -10.25
N LYS A 67 -11.53 1.75 -10.45
CA LYS A 67 -11.59 3.19 -10.05
C LYS A 67 -12.76 3.96 -10.67
N GLY A 68 -13.46 3.41 -11.66
CA GLY A 68 -14.74 3.94 -12.17
C GLY A 68 -15.86 4.06 -11.11
N ARG A 69 -15.68 3.52 -9.90
CA ARG A 69 -16.56 3.74 -8.75
C ARG A 69 -15.76 3.90 -7.45
N LYS A 70 -15.59 5.15 -6.99
CA LYS A 70 -15.33 5.51 -5.57
C LYS A 70 -14.10 4.88 -4.91
N VAL A 71 -12.89 5.16 -5.37
CA VAL A 71 -11.70 4.91 -4.54
C VAL A 71 -10.87 6.19 -4.42
N ASP A 72 -11.13 6.95 -3.36
CA ASP A 72 -10.21 7.97 -2.92
C ASP A 72 -8.94 7.30 -2.42
N THR A 73 -7.80 7.59 -3.06
CA THR A 73 -6.44 7.25 -2.58
C THR A 73 -6.18 7.77 -1.16
N ARG A 74 -7.00 8.72 -0.68
CA ARG A 74 -7.02 9.21 0.72
C ARG A 74 -7.61 8.21 1.72
N SER A 75 -8.36 7.20 1.27
CA SER A 75 -8.94 6.16 2.13
C SER A 75 -7.88 5.26 2.77
N PHE A 76 -6.65 5.22 2.25
CA PHE A 76 -5.55 4.46 2.85
C PHE A 76 -5.16 5.00 4.23
N SER A 77 -5.24 6.31 4.47
CA SER A 77 -4.90 6.90 5.78
C SER A 77 -5.90 6.53 6.88
N LEU A 78 -7.14 6.16 6.52
CA LEU A 78 -8.20 5.78 7.47
C LEU A 78 -8.09 4.31 7.94
N ALA A 79 -7.28 3.48 7.27
CA ALA A 79 -7.09 2.08 7.63
C ALA A 79 -6.40 1.87 8.99
N PHE A 80 -5.84 2.93 9.60
CA PHE A 80 -5.18 2.86 10.91
C PHE A 80 -6.09 2.33 12.04
N PHE A 81 -7.40 2.59 11.97
CA PHE A 81 -8.38 2.19 12.99
C PHE A 81 -9.14 0.90 12.64
N ASP A 82 -8.79 0.23 11.54
CA ASP A 82 -9.53 -0.94 11.07
C ASP A 82 -8.95 -2.25 11.63
N SER A 83 -9.61 -2.81 12.64
CA SER A 83 -9.24 -4.09 13.26
C SER A 83 -9.52 -5.32 12.39
N SER A 84 -10.24 -5.19 11.27
CA SER A 84 -10.41 -6.30 10.31
C SER A 84 -9.14 -6.62 9.52
N ILE A 85 -8.09 -5.80 9.70
CA ILE A 85 -6.74 -5.97 9.13
C ILE A 85 -5.81 -6.71 10.12
N ASP A 86 -6.34 -7.23 11.23
CA ASP A 86 -5.56 -8.12 12.11
C ASP A 86 -5.16 -9.40 11.34
N GLY A 87 -3.89 -9.45 10.93
CA GLY A 87 -3.31 -10.52 10.11
C GLY A 87 -2.46 -10.03 8.93
N SER A 88 -2.56 -8.74 8.54
CA SER A 88 -1.63 -8.21 7.53
C SER A 88 -0.22 -8.02 8.12
N ARG A 89 0.81 -8.38 7.35
CA ARG A 89 2.21 -8.11 7.74
C ARG A 89 2.61 -6.64 7.64
N PHE A 90 1.78 -5.82 7.00
CA PHE A 90 2.04 -4.40 6.82
C PHE A 90 1.31 -3.57 7.88
N ALA A 91 1.95 -2.50 8.35
CA ALA A 91 1.31 -1.61 9.31
C ALA A 91 0.05 -0.96 8.71
N PRO A 92 -1.01 -0.79 9.49
CA PRO A 92 -2.26 -0.24 8.99
C PRO A 92 -2.05 1.22 8.55
N GLY A 93 -2.54 1.54 7.36
CA GLY A 93 -2.36 2.85 6.72
C GLY A 93 -1.03 3.05 5.97
N VAL A 94 -0.23 2.01 5.80
CA VAL A 94 0.96 2.06 4.92
C VAL A 94 0.51 2.15 3.47
N THR A 95 1.01 3.18 2.77
CA THR A 95 0.88 3.30 1.31
C THR A 95 1.94 2.44 0.64
N PRO A 96 1.68 1.81 -0.53
CA PRO A 96 2.66 0.99 -1.25
C PRO A 96 3.88 1.79 -1.72
N LEU A 97 3.75 3.12 -1.83
CA LEU A 97 4.85 4.00 -2.17
C LEU A 97 5.88 4.08 -1.02
N THR A 98 5.44 4.08 0.25
CA THR A 98 6.35 4.15 1.40
C THR A 98 7.41 3.03 1.40
N PRO A 99 7.07 1.73 1.33
CA PRO A 99 8.06 0.66 1.26
C PRO A 99 8.84 0.64 -0.06
N ALA A 100 8.24 1.01 -1.19
CA ALA A 100 8.96 1.12 -2.47
C ALA A 100 10.11 2.13 -2.37
N CYS A 101 9.82 3.31 -1.82
CA CYS A 101 10.79 4.36 -1.56
C CYS A 101 11.86 3.95 -0.55
N GLN A 102 11.48 3.32 0.56
CA GLN A 102 12.43 2.85 1.57
C GLN A 102 13.42 1.80 1.07
N LYS A 103 13.02 1.00 0.08
CA LYS A 103 13.86 -0.03 -0.56
C LYS A 103 14.60 0.47 -1.80
N ASP A 104 14.53 1.77 -2.09
CA ASP A 104 15.10 2.40 -3.28
C ASP A 104 14.69 1.70 -4.61
N LEU A 105 13.43 1.25 -4.69
CA LEU A 105 12.89 0.61 -5.89
C LEU A 105 12.39 1.67 -6.88
N TYR A 106 13.32 2.28 -7.64
CA TYR A 106 13.02 3.40 -8.54
C TYR A 106 11.90 3.10 -9.55
N GLU A 107 11.96 1.97 -10.26
CA GLU A 107 10.92 1.62 -11.25
C GLU A 107 9.53 1.48 -10.61
N VAL A 108 9.46 0.78 -9.48
CA VAL A 108 8.20 0.56 -8.74
C VAL A 108 7.68 1.86 -8.14
N ALA A 109 8.56 2.68 -7.57
CA ALA A 109 8.20 3.98 -7.00
C ALA A 109 7.68 4.93 -8.08
N GLN A 110 8.33 4.98 -9.24
CA GLN A 110 7.89 5.79 -10.37
C GLN A 110 6.51 5.33 -10.88
N LEU A 111 6.30 4.02 -11.07
CA LEU A 111 5.00 3.48 -11.45
C LEU A 111 3.88 3.88 -10.48
N LEU A 112 4.16 3.89 -9.17
CA LEU A 112 3.19 4.31 -8.16
C LEU A 112 2.94 5.83 -8.21
N MET A 113 3.98 6.64 -8.38
CA MET A 113 3.86 8.10 -8.51
C MET A 113 3.07 8.49 -9.77
N ASP A 114 3.32 7.83 -10.91
CA ASP A 114 2.60 8.05 -12.18
C ASP A 114 1.08 7.78 -12.03
N GLN A 115 0.70 6.87 -11.13
CA GLN A 115 -0.70 6.58 -10.80
C GLN A 115 -1.30 7.53 -9.73
N GLY A 116 -0.56 8.58 -9.34
CA GLY A 116 -0.97 9.58 -8.38
C GLY A 116 -0.85 9.15 -6.91
N HIS A 117 -0.07 8.12 -6.60
CA HIS A 117 0.24 7.81 -5.21
C HIS A 117 1.23 8.84 -4.65
N THR A 118 0.91 9.39 -3.49
CA THR A 118 1.77 10.35 -2.78
C THR A 118 1.96 9.92 -1.34
N ILE A 119 3.14 10.16 -0.78
CA ILE A 119 3.37 9.98 0.65
C ILE A 119 2.85 11.22 1.39
N ALA A 120 1.79 11.06 2.19
CA ALA A 120 1.25 12.15 2.99
C ALA A 120 2.28 12.62 4.03
N ARG A 121 2.48 13.94 4.13
CA ARG A 121 3.36 14.51 5.15
C ARG A 121 2.77 14.26 6.54
N PRO A 122 3.53 13.65 7.45
CA PRO A 122 3.06 13.42 8.81
C PRO A 122 2.88 14.76 9.56
N HIS A 123 1.93 14.79 10.48
CA HIS A 123 1.73 15.93 11.38
C HIS A 123 2.95 16.13 12.29
N PRO A 124 3.17 17.36 12.79
CA PRO A 124 4.24 17.63 13.77
C PRO A 124 4.05 16.80 15.04
N VAL A 125 5.15 16.49 15.74
CA VAL A 125 5.14 15.66 16.95
C VAL A 125 4.27 16.26 18.06
N SER A 126 4.16 17.59 18.11
CA SER A 126 3.32 18.35 19.04
C SER A 126 1.86 18.50 18.59
N CYS A 127 1.43 17.89 17.48
CA CYS A 127 0.07 18.03 16.98
C CYS A 127 -0.96 17.44 17.98
N ALA A 128 -1.99 18.23 18.28
CA ALA A 128 -3.10 17.90 19.17
C ALA A 128 -4.45 17.77 18.42
N CYS A 129 -4.44 17.56 17.10
CA CYS A 129 -5.69 17.33 16.36
C CYS A 129 -6.38 16.05 16.83
N LEU A 130 -7.70 15.96 16.56
CA LEU A 130 -8.52 14.83 16.99
C LEU A 130 -7.98 13.49 16.46
N GLU A 131 -7.55 13.44 15.20
CA GLU A 131 -6.98 12.24 14.58
C GLU A 131 -5.70 11.77 15.27
N CYS A 132 -4.74 12.68 15.50
CA CYS A 132 -3.48 12.36 16.19
C CYS A 132 -3.71 11.97 17.65
N SER A 133 -4.64 12.63 18.34
CA SER A 133 -5.01 12.29 19.72
C SER A 133 -5.63 10.90 19.78
N ASN A 134 -6.58 10.60 18.88
CA ASN A 134 -7.24 9.30 18.83
C ASN A 134 -6.27 8.18 18.44
N ALA A 135 -5.39 8.39 17.46
CA ALA A 135 -4.41 7.40 17.03
C ALA A 135 -3.43 7.04 18.16
N ARG A 136 -2.97 8.04 18.95
CA ARG A 136 -2.12 7.82 20.13
C ARG A 136 -2.83 7.01 21.23
N ARG A 137 -4.12 7.28 21.45
CA ARG A 137 -4.93 6.56 22.45
C ARG A 137 -5.27 5.14 22.02
N TYR A 138 -5.44 4.92 20.72
CA TYR A 138 -5.73 3.61 20.15
C TYR A 138 -4.51 2.69 20.23
N ASP A 139 -3.39 3.09 19.63
CA ASP A 139 -2.12 2.35 19.72
C ASP A 139 -0.93 3.29 19.48
N LEU A 140 -0.29 3.70 20.58
CA LEU A 140 0.84 4.62 20.54
C LEU A 140 2.05 4.05 19.79
N LEU A 141 2.30 2.75 19.88
CA LEU A 141 3.44 2.10 19.25
C LEU A 141 3.23 2.01 17.73
N LYS A 142 2.07 1.50 17.29
CA LYS A 142 1.72 1.46 15.85
C LYS A 142 1.72 2.87 15.25
N PHE A 143 1.18 3.86 15.98
CA PHE A 143 1.17 5.24 15.52
C PHE A 143 2.59 5.81 15.36
N SER A 144 3.45 5.58 16.34
CA SER A 144 4.84 6.05 16.31
C SER A 144 5.65 5.37 15.21
N LEU A 145 5.48 4.06 15.03
CA LEU A 145 6.14 3.27 13.99
C LEU A 145 5.70 3.70 12.58
N SER A 146 4.38 3.86 12.38
CA SER A 146 3.82 4.36 11.12
C SER A 146 4.45 5.71 10.75
N ARG A 147 4.52 6.66 11.70
CA ARG A 147 5.13 7.97 11.48
C ARG A 147 6.61 7.89 11.12
N ILE A 148 7.39 7.05 11.82
CA ILE A 148 8.82 6.82 11.51
C ILE A 148 8.98 6.26 10.10
N ASN A 149 8.14 5.30 9.71
CA ASN A 149 8.18 4.71 8.38
C ASN A 149 7.84 5.74 7.30
N THR A 150 6.84 6.59 7.53
CA THR A 150 6.51 7.70 6.62
C THR A 150 7.69 8.65 6.46
N TYR A 151 8.33 9.08 7.55
CA TYR A 151 9.52 9.93 7.48
C TYR A 151 10.68 9.27 6.72
N ARG A 152 10.93 7.97 6.96
CA ARG A 152 11.94 7.21 6.21
C ARG A 152 11.63 7.14 4.71
N GLY A 153 10.34 7.00 4.35
CA GLY A 153 9.92 7.03 2.96
C GLY A 153 10.20 8.38 2.30
N ILE A 154 9.81 9.49 2.95
CA ILE A 154 10.00 10.85 2.42
C ILE A 154 11.49 11.22 2.32
N ALA A 155 12.31 10.78 3.28
CA ALA A 155 13.74 11.06 3.29
C ALA A 155 14.58 10.09 2.43
N SER A 156 13.95 9.12 1.76
CA SER A 156 14.65 8.15 0.91
C SER A 156 15.20 8.79 -0.36
N ARG A 157 16.25 8.18 -0.93
CA ARG A 157 16.87 8.66 -2.17
C ARG A 157 15.92 8.54 -3.35
N ALA A 158 15.22 7.41 -3.46
CA ALA A 158 14.21 7.22 -4.50
C ALA A 158 13.11 8.28 -4.45
N HIS A 159 12.57 8.59 -3.26
CA HIS A 159 11.54 9.62 -3.14
C HIS A 159 12.08 11.02 -3.49
N LEU A 160 13.24 11.40 -2.95
CA LEU A 160 13.83 12.71 -3.21
C LEU A 160 14.19 12.90 -4.69
N SER A 161 14.74 11.87 -5.35
CA SER A 161 15.09 11.92 -6.77
C SER A 161 13.85 12.14 -7.64
N LEU A 162 12.85 11.26 -7.50
CA LEU A 162 11.64 11.29 -8.33
C LEU A 162 10.77 12.52 -8.03
N ALA A 163 10.60 12.89 -6.75
CA ALA A 163 9.85 14.08 -6.38
C ALA A 163 10.57 15.39 -6.76
N SER A 164 11.91 15.38 -6.89
CA SER A 164 12.67 16.55 -7.35
C SER A 164 12.56 16.79 -8.86
N GLU A 165 12.45 15.72 -9.65
CA GLU A 165 12.18 15.83 -11.10
C GLU A 165 10.81 16.48 -11.34
N ASP A 166 9.79 16.07 -10.57
CA ASP A 166 8.47 16.72 -10.60
C ASP A 166 8.50 18.19 -10.14
N ALA A 167 9.34 18.55 -9.16
CA ALA A 167 9.47 19.93 -8.68
C ALA A 167 10.25 20.86 -9.63
N MET A 168 11.09 20.31 -10.52
CA MET A 168 11.80 21.05 -11.56
C MET A 168 10.96 21.25 -12.83
N LEU A 169 9.92 20.43 -13.02
CA LEU A 169 8.98 20.48 -14.14
C LEU A 169 7.70 21.27 -13.81
N ALA A 170 7.53 21.75 -12.57
CA ALA A 170 6.37 22.52 -12.09
C ALA A 170 6.61 24.03 -12.04
#